data_AF-A0A656Z5J9-F1
#
_entry.id   AF-A0A656Z5J9-F1
#
_cell.length_a   1.000
_cell.length_b   1.000
_cell.length_c   1.000
_cell.angle_alpha   90.00
_cell.angle_beta   90.00
_cell.angle_gamma   90.00
#
_symmetry.space_group_name_H-M   'P 1'
#
loop_
_entity.id
_entity.type
_entity.pdbx_description
1 polymer ?
#
loop_
_entity_poly.entity_id
_entity_poly.type
_entity_poly.pdbx_seq_one_letter_code
_entity_poly.pdbx_strand_id
1 'polypeptide(L)'
;LEKRARQISAELRCMVCQNESIDDSNAELARDLRILVRERLTSGDSDKQVMDFVVDRYGEFVLLKPRFNAQTAFLWGFPVLVLLFGGIALFIAFRRRNAVVEVQKP
;
A
#
# COMPACT_ATOMS: atom_id res chain seq x y z
N LEU A 1 6.64 -26.80 -2.19
CA LEU A 1 6.56 -25.97 -0.97
C LEU A 1 7.50 -24.76 -1.03
N GLU A 2 8.77 -24.93 -1.42
CA GLU A 2 9.74 -23.83 -1.45
C GLU A 2 9.31 -22.62 -2.31
N LYS A 3 8.71 -22.86 -3.49
CA LYS A 3 8.18 -21.77 -4.34
C LYS A 3 7.14 -20.90 -3.63
N ARG A 4 6.22 -21.50 -2.87
CA ARG A 4 5.21 -20.77 -2.09
C ARG A 4 5.86 -19.98 -0.97
N ALA A 5 6.82 -20.57 -0.26
CA ALA A 5 7.57 -19.88 0.78
C ALA A 5 8.31 -18.65 0.26
N ARG A 6 8.94 -18.75 -0.93
CA ARG A 6 9.60 -17.61 -1.60
C ARG A 6 8.60 -16.53 -2.01
N GLN A 7 7.44 -16.90 -2.55
CA GLN A 7 6.39 -15.93 -2.91
C GLN A 7 5.92 -15.13 -1.70
N ILE A 8 5.64 -15.79 -0.58
CA ILE A 8 5.26 -15.12 0.67
C ILE A 8 6.41 -14.25 1.19
N SER A 9 7.64 -14.76 1.15
CA SER A 9 8.83 -14.03 1.61
C SER A 9 9.11 -12.77 0.78
N ALA A 10 8.78 -12.76 -0.50
CA ALA A 10 8.92 -11.58 -1.36
C ALA A 10 7.87 -10.49 -1.06
N GLU A 11 6.72 -10.86 -0.48
CA GLU A 11 5.66 -9.92 -0.07
C GLU A 11 5.88 -9.31 1.32
N LEU A 12 6.86 -9.83 2.08
CA LEU A 12 7.20 -9.36 3.41
C LEU A 12 8.45 -8.48 3.35
N ARG A 13 8.39 -7.30 3.97
CA ARG A 13 9.49 -6.34 4.11
C ARG A 13 10.37 -6.70 5.31
N CYS A 14 11.68 -6.57 5.14
CA CYS A 14 12.61 -6.56 6.26
C CYS A 14 12.49 -5.22 7.04
N MET A 15 12.00 -5.29 8.28
CA MET A 15 11.80 -4.10 9.13
C MET A 15 13.09 -3.42 9.58
N VAL A 16 14.23 -4.12 9.50
CA VAL A 16 15.55 -3.60 9.87
C VAL A 16 16.38 -3.19 8.65
N CYS A 17 15.82 -3.30 7.44
CA CYS A 17 16.51 -3.04 6.18
C CYS A 17 15.89 -1.87 5.43
N GLN A 18 16.61 -1.36 4.43
CA GLN A 18 16.19 -0.22 3.61
C GLN A 18 15.21 -0.67 2.51
N ASN A 19 13.94 -0.90 2.87
CA ASN A 19 12.85 -1.22 1.92
C ASN A 19 13.12 -2.47 1.05
N GLU A 20 13.71 -3.50 1.65
CA GLU A 20 14.00 -4.79 1.00
C GLU A 20 13.00 -5.86 1.44
N SER A 21 12.80 -6.89 0.60
CA SER A 21 12.02 -8.06 0.99
C SER A 21 12.81 -8.95 1.96
N ILE A 22 12.14 -9.81 2.73
CA ILE A 22 12.83 -10.81 3.55
C ILE A 22 13.42 -11.94 2.70
N ASP A 23 12.98 -12.11 1.44
CA ASP A 23 13.57 -13.09 0.51
C ASP A 23 14.97 -12.63 0.07
N ASP A 24 15.12 -11.33 -0.23
CA ASP A 24 16.36 -10.73 -0.76
C ASP A 24 17.35 -10.30 0.33
N SER A 25 16.86 -10.05 1.55
CA SER A 25 17.69 -9.54 2.63
C SER A 25 18.53 -10.62 3.34
N ASN A 26 19.75 -10.23 3.72
CA ASN A 26 20.68 -11.03 4.53
C ASN A 26 20.59 -10.74 6.03
N ALA A 27 19.67 -9.89 6.48
CA ALA A 27 19.49 -9.61 7.90
C ALA A 27 19.08 -10.88 8.69
N GLU A 28 19.52 -10.97 9.94
CA GLU A 28 19.17 -12.07 10.85
C GLU A 28 17.64 -12.19 11.00
N LEU A 29 16.95 -11.05 11.20
CA LEU A 29 15.49 -11.00 11.26
C LEU A 29 14.81 -11.55 9.99
N ALA A 30 15.37 -11.26 8.81
CA ALA A 30 14.84 -11.77 7.55
C ALA A 30 15.04 -13.28 7.43
N ARG A 31 16.13 -13.83 7.99
CA ARG A 31 16.37 -15.27 8.06
C ARG A 31 15.36 -15.97 8.98
N ASP A 32 15.11 -15.39 10.15
CA ASP A 32 14.15 -15.95 11.13
C ASP A 32 12.73 -15.95 10.58
N LEU A 33 12.30 -14.86 9.94
CA LEU A 33 10.98 -14.78 9.29
C LEU A 33 10.85 -15.80 8.15
N ARG A 34 11.90 -16.01 7.36
CA ARG A 34 11.94 -17.03 6.31
C ARG A 34 11.79 -18.45 6.87
N ILE A 35 12.39 -18.73 8.03
CA ILE A 35 12.23 -20.03 8.72
C ILE A 35 10.78 -20.16 9.20
N LEU A 36 10.26 -19.14 9.89
CA LEU A 36 8.89 -19.11 10.39
C LEU A 36 7.84 -19.35 9.28
N VAL A 37 7.97 -18.67 8.14
CA VAL A 37 7.08 -18.86 6.98
C VAL A 37 7.07 -20.32 6.52
N ARG A 38 8.24 -20.97 6.46
CA ARG A 38 8.34 -22.39 6.08
C ARG A 38 7.67 -23.29 7.10
N GLU A 39 7.91 -23.06 8.39
CA GLU A 39 7.30 -23.82 9.48
C GLU A 39 5.76 -23.75 9.45
N ARG A 40 5.20 -22.56 9.26
CA ARG A 40 3.74 -22.37 9.16
C ARG A 40 3.17 -23.07 7.92
N LEU A 41 3.82 -22.94 6.77
CA LEU A 41 3.42 -23.67 5.55
C LEU A 41 3.48 -25.19 5.72
N THR A 42 4.51 -25.71 6.39
CA THR A 42 4.58 -27.16 6.71
C THR A 42 3.55 -27.59 7.74
N SER A 43 3.10 -26.68 8.59
CA SER A 43 2.02 -26.92 9.57
C SER A 43 0.62 -26.95 8.94
N GLY A 44 0.51 -26.70 7.63
CA GLY A 44 -0.75 -26.75 6.88
C GLY A 44 -1.45 -25.40 6.71
N ASP A 45 -0.82 -24.29 7.13
CA ASP A 45 -1.41 -22.96 6.94
C ASP A 45 -1.54 -22.58 5.46
N SER A 46 -2.62 -21.88 5.15
CA SER A 46 -2.77 -21.14 3.88
C SER A 46 -1.90 -19.89 3.86
N ASP A 47 -1.59 -19.39 2.66
CA ASP A 47 -0.74 -18.21 2.49
C ASP A 47 -1.27 -17.00 3.27
N LYS A 48 -2.60 -16.82 3.30
CA LYS A 48 -3.26 -15.78 4.09
C LYS A 48 -3.04 -15.97 5.59
N GLN A 49 -3.19 -17.18 6.11
CA GLN A 49 -2.97 -17.46 7.54
C GLN A 49 -1.51 -17.22 7.95
N VAL A 50 -0.56 -17.56 7.08
CA VAL A 50 0.86 -17.25 7.32
C VAL A 50 1.07 -15.74 7.41
N MET A 51 0.54 -14.99 6.44
CA MET A 51 0.66 -13.52 6.42
C MET A 51 -0.04 -12.87 7.62
N ASP A 52 -1.24 -13.33 7.97
CA ASP A 52 -1.98 -12.86 9.14
C ASP A 52 -1.21 -13.13 10.43
N PHE A 53 -0.58 -14.30 10.56
CA PHE A 53 0.26 -14.64 11.72
C PHE A 53 1.47 -13.71 11.86
N VAL A 54 2.13 -13.39 10.75
CA VAL A 54 3.28 -12.47 10.76
C VAL A 54 2.82 -11.04 11.09
N VAL A 55 1.71 -10.58 10.51
CA VAL A 55 1.14 -9.26 10.78
C VAL A 55 0.67 -9.11 12.23
N ASP A 56 0.06 -10.13 12.82
CA ASP A 56 -0.39 -10.09 14.22
C ASP A 56 0.79 -9.85 15.18
N ARG A 57 1.98 -10.35 14.83
CA ARG A 57 3.18 -10.24 15.67
C ARG A 57 4.05 -9.02 15.36
N TYR A 58 4.14 -8.63 14.10
CA TYR A 58 5.07 -7.60 13.62
C TYR A 58 4.38 -6.34 13.08
N GLY A 59 3.05 -6.33 13.00
CA GLY A 59 2.23 -5.25 12.47
C GLY A 59 2.12 -5.23 10.95
N GLU A 60 1.24 -4.38 10.43
CA GLU A 60 0.97 -4.24 8.98
C GLU A 60 2.20 -3.71 8.19
N PHE A 61 3.14 -3.04 8.85
CA PHE A 61 4.36 -2.50 8.21
C PHE A 61 5.34 -3.58 7.74
N VAL A 62 5.16 -4.83 8.19
CA VAL A 62 5.89 -5.98 7.70
C VAL A 62 5.48 -6.35 6.27
N LEU A 63 4.31 -5.90 5.80
CA LEU A 63 3.88 -6.13 4.43
C LEU A 63 4.57 -5.14 3.50
N LEU A 64 5.22 -5.64 2.45
CA LEU A 64 5.82 -4.79 1.42
C LEU A 64 4.75 -3.98 0.67
N LYS A 65 3.54 -4.54 0.56
CA LYS A 65 2.36 -3.88 0.01
C LYS A 65 1.26 -3.81 1.08
N PRO A 66 0.83 -2.60 1.48
CA PRO A 66 -0.24 -2.47 2.47
C PRO A 66 -1.54 -3.04 1.91
N ARG A 67 -2.30 -3.71 2.78
CA ARG A 67 -3.61 -4.26 2.41
C ARG A 67 -4.57 -3.12 2.13
N PHE A 68 -5.44 -3.33 1.14
CA PHE A 68 -6.52 -2.39 0.88
C PHE A 68 -7.53 -2.45 2.03
N ASN A 69 -7.52 -1.41 2.86
CA ASN A 69 -8.44 -1.23 3.97
C ASN A 69 -9.06 0.19 3.94
N ALA A 70 -10.02 0.47 4.81
CA ALA A 70 -10.74 1.75 4.83
C ALA A 70 -9.80 2.96 5.01
N GLN A 71 -8.72 2.83 5.79
CA GLN A 71 -7.75 3.90 6.00
C GLN A 71 -6.94 4.17 4.73
N THR A 72 -6.42 3.12 4.08
CA THR A 72 -5.73 3.26 2.80
C THR A 72 -6.66 3.83 1.73
N ALA A 73 -7.93 3.40 1.68
CA ALA A 73 -8.89 3.87 0.70
C ALA A 73 -9.11 5.39 0.80
N PHE A 74 -9.15 5.94 2.02
CA PHE A 74 -9.22 7.39 2.22
C PHE A 74 -7.98 8.10 1.69
N LEU A 75 -6.77 7.58 1.98
CA LEU A 75 -5.51 8.13 1.47
C LEU A 75 -5.45 8.14 -0.06
N TRP A 76 -5.91 7.06 -0.70
CA TRP A 76 -5.97 6.95 -2.17
C TRP A 76 -7.09 7.80 -2.79
N GLY A 77 -8.20 8.01 -2.07
CA GLY A 77 -9.33 8.84 -2.52
C GLY A 77 -9.04 10.34 -2.46
N PHE A 78 -8.19 10.78 -1.52
CA PHE A 78 -7.89 12.19 -1.30
C PHE A 78 -7.38 12.93 -2.55
N PRO A 79 -6.38 12.42 -3.31
CA PRO A 79 -5.94 13.06 -4.56
C PRO A 79 -7.07 13.26 -5.57
N VAL A 80 -7.97 12.28 -5.71
CA VAL A 80 -9.11 12.34 -6.64
C VAL A 80 -10.10 13.43 -6.20
N LEU A 81 -10.40 13.50 -4.90
CA LEU A 81 -11.26 14.53 -4.34
C LEU A 81 -10.69 15.93 -4.59
N VAL A 82 -9.40 16.13 -4.31
CA VAL A 82 -8.73 17.43 -4.54
C VAL A 82 -8.81 17.85 -6.00
N LEU A 83 -8.54 16.92 -6.93
CA LEU A 83 -8.63 17.20 -8.37
C LEU A 83 -10.06 17.55 -8.80
N LEU A 84 -11.07 16.84 -8.28
CA LEU A 84 -12.47 17.12 -8.58
C LEU A 84 -12.88 18.50 -8.07
N PHE A 85 -12.65 18.80 -6.79
CA PHE A 85 -13.04 20.08 -6.20
C PHE A 85 -12.27 21.24 -6.82
N GLY A 86 -10.96 21.09 -7.04
CA GLY A 86 -10.12 22.09 -7.70
C GLY A 86 -10.56 22.34 -9.15
N GLY A 87 -10.83 21.28 -9.91
CA GLY A 87 -11.32 21.37 -11.28
C GLY A 87 -12.68 22.05 -11.39
N ILE A 88 -13.63 21.71 -10.51
CA ILE A 88 -14.95 22.36 -10.43
C ILE A 88 -14.80 23.84 -10.10
N ALA A 89 -13.98 24.19 -9.11
CA ALA A 89 -13.75 25.58 -8.72
C ALA A 89 -13.16 26.41 -9.87
N LEU A 90 -12.16 25.88 -10.58
CA LEU A 90 -11.57 26.53 -11.75
C LEU A 90 -12.60 26.69 -12.88
N PHE A 91 -13.38 25.65 -13.18
CA PHE A 91 -14.41 25.70 -14.21
C PHE A 91 -15.46 26.79 -13.92
N ILE A 92 -15.95 26.87 -12.69
CA ILE A 92 -16.88 27.92 -12.26
C ILE A 92 -16.24 29.30 -12.40
N ALA A 93 -14.99 29.46 -11.96
CA ALA A 93 -14.27 30.74 -12.06
C ALA A 93 -14.11 31.20 -13.51
N PHE A 94 -13.74 30.30 -14.43
CA PHE A 94 -13.62 30.63 -15.86
C PHE A 94 -14.96 31.02 -16.49
N ARG A 95 -16.05 30.32 -16.17
CA ARG A 95 -17.39 30.69 -16.67
C ARG A 95 -17.84 32.07 -16.19
N ARG A 96 -17.51 32.44 -14.94
CA ARG A 96 -17.85 33.76 -14.39
C ARG A 96 -17.05 34.90 -15.04
N ARG A 97 -15.81 34.67 -15.47
CA ARG A 97 -15.00 35.69 -16.15
C ARG A 97 -15.54 36.04 -17.54
N ASN A 98 -16.05 35.06 -18.30
CA ASN A 98 -16.60 35.31 -19.62
C ASN A 98 -17.90 36.14 -19.58
N ALA A 99 -18.69 36.06 -18.49
CA ALA A 99 -19.92 36.85 -18.32
C ALA A 99 -19.67 38.34 -18.02
N VAL A 100 -18.47 38.70 -17.54
CA VAL A 100 -18.11 40.11 -17.22
C VAL A 100 -17.55 40.82 -18.46
N VAL A 101 -16.99 40.10 -19.42
CA VAL A 101 -16.37 40.67 -20.64
C VAL A 101 -17.41 41.19 -21.64
N GLU A 102 -18.67 40.72 -21.61
CA GLU A 102 -19.71 41.12 -22.56
C GLU A 102 -20.37 42.49 -22.23
N VAL A 103 -20.23 42.99 -21.00
CA VAL A 103 -20.89 44.24 -20.54
C VAL A 103 -20.07 45.50 -20.86
N GLN A 104 -18.80 45.36 -21.28
CA GLN A 104 -17.89 46.47 -21.56
C GLN A 104 -17.56 46.55 -23.07
N LYS A 105 -18.57 46.81 -23.91
CA LYS A 105 -18.35 47.25 -25.30
C LYS A 105 -19.07 48.58 -25.52
N PRO A 106 -18.36 49.69 -25.79
CA PRO A 106 -18.99 50.97 -26.14
C PRO A 106 -19.69 50.89 -27.51
#